data_AF-A0A3D5R2N8-F1
#
_entry.id   AF-A0A3D5R2N8-F1
#
_cell.length_a   1.000
_cell.length_b   1.000
_cell.length_c   1.000
_cell.angle_alpha   90.00
_cell.angle_beta   90.00
_cell.angle_gamma   90.00
#
_symmetry.space_group_name_H-M   'P 1'
#
loop_
_entity.id
_entity.type
_entity.pdbx_description
1 polymer ?
#
loop_
_entity_poly.entity_id
_entity_poly.type
_entity_poly.pdbx_seq_one_letter_code
_entity_poly.pdbx_strand_id
1 'polypeptide(L)'
;EECGAHVVMDDLCTGTRFFWDDVPETPDPLDGITSRYIGTHCPRSLKPQTGLREEDLENRFGYMRKFVSRWRADGVIFYIVRYCDTCELEGPDLREYLNNLKLPVLMIEDDYSTSTIGQLRTRIQAFLEMIG
;
A
#
# COMPACT_ATOMS: atom_id res chain seq x y z
N GLU A 1 3.92 17.07 0.25
CA GLU A 1 4.98 17.79 0.98
C GLU A 1 4.65 19.24 1.28
N GLU A 2 4.08 20.02 0.34
CA GLU A 2 3.66 21.42 0.58
C GLU A 2 2.73 21.62 1.79
N CYS A 3 1.96 20.60 2.19
CA CYS A 3 1.10 20.65 3.37
C CYS A 3 1.86 20.42 4.70
N GLY A 4 3.19 20.35 4.69
CA GLY A 4 4.02 20.20 5.89
C GLY A 4 4.28 18.76 6.34
N ALA A 5 3.94 17.77 5.53
CA ALA A 5 4.20 16.35 5.81
C ALA A 5 5.26 15.76 4.87
N HIS A 6 5.94 14.71 5.32
CA HIS A 6 6.97 13.99 4.57
C HIS A 6 6.51 12.58 4.21
N VAL A 7 6.79 12.15 2.97
CA VAL A 7 6.59 10.76 2.57
C VAL A 7 7.82 9.96 2.99
N VAL A 8 7.69 9.14 4.03
CA VAL A 8 8.80 8.35 4.58
C VAL A 8 8.92 6.96 3.95
N MET A 9 7.82 6.43 3.40
CA MET A 9 7.76 5.15 2.69
C MET A 9 6.75 5.22 1.54
N ASP A 10 6.98 4.44 0.50
CA ASP A 10 5.98 4.14 -0.51
C ASP A 10 5.71 2.63 -0.60
N ASP A 11 4.54 2.27 -1.10
CA ASP A 11 4.19 0.90 -1.48
C ASP A 11 3.55 0.93 -2.87
N LEU A 12 4.30 1.41 -3.86
CA LEU A 12 3.81 1.67 -5.20
C LEU A 12 4.35 0.66 -6.21
N CYS A 13 3.56 0.34 -7.23
CA CYS A 13 3.98 -0.50 -8.35
C CYS A 13 5.18 0.09 -9.12
N THR A 14 5.31 1.42 -9.11
CA THR A 14 6.40 2.19 -9.73
C THR A 14 7.49 2.60 -8.72
N GLY A 15 7.41 2.11 -7.48
CA GLY A 15 8.34 2.42 -6.42
C GLY A 15 8.79 1.15 -5.72
N THR A 16 8.71 1.14 -4.38
CA THR A 16 9.26 0.10 -3.51
C THR A 16 8.91 -1.32 -3.97
N ARG A 17 7.68 -1.61 -4.40
CA ARG A 17 7.27 -2.99 -4.79
C ARG A 17 8.13 -3.59 -5.89
N PHE A 18 8.71 -2.75 -6.76
CA PHE A 18 9.53 -3.21 -7.88
C PHE A 18 10.89 -3.75 -7.44
N PHE A 19 11.53 -3.15 -6.43
CA PHE A 19 12.93 -3.43 -6.09
C PHE A 19 13.17 -3.89 -4.65
N TRP A 20 12.15 -3.89 -3.79
CA TRP A 20 12.37 -4.14 -2.36
C TRP A 20 12.84 -5.55 -2.02
N ASP A 21 12.22 -6.55 -2.67
CA ASP A 21 12.60 -7.95 -2.49
C ASP A 21 13.54 -8.39 -3.62
N ASP A 22 14.61 -9.09 -3.25
CA ASP A 22 15.54 -9.70 -4.20
C ASP A 22 14.95 -10.98 -4.81
N VAL A 23 15.51 -11.40 -5.95
CA VAL A 23 15.23 -12.72 -6.51
C VAL A 23 15.92 -13.77 -5.64
N PRO A 24 15.20 -14.76 -5.08
CA PRO A 24 15.83 -15.78 -4.25
C PRO A 24 16.76 -16.66 -5.09
N GLU A 25 17.93 -16.97 -4.54
CA GLU A 25 18.90 -17.87 -5.17
C GLU A 25 18.42 -19.32 -5.04
N THR A 26 18.12 -19.95 -6.17
CA THR A 26 17.62 -21.34 -6.27
C THR A 26 18.51 -22.17 -7.20
N PRO A 27 18.51 -23.51 -7.10
CA PRO A 27 19.27 -24.37 -8.02
C PRO A 27 18.90 -24.18 -9.49
N ASP A 28 17.61 -23.96 -9.78
CA ASP A 28 17.13 -23.48 -11.08
C ASP A 28 16.80 -21.98 -10.98
N PRO A 29 17.51 -21.08 -11.68
CA PRO A 29 17.22 -19.64 -11.66
C PRO A 29 15.80 -19.25 -12.07
N LEU A 30 15.12 -20.06 -12.88
CA LEU A 30 13.73 -19.79 -13.28
C LEU A 30 12.76 -19.88 -12.10
N ASP A 31 13.02 -20.76 -11.13
CA ASP A 31 12.22 -20.88 -9.92
C ASP A 31 12.30 -19.61 -9.08
N GLY A 32 13.51 -19.05 -8.95
CA GLY A 32 13.74 -17.80 -8.23
C GLY A 32 13.01 -16.63 -8.88
N ILE A 33 13.16 -16.47 -10.19
CA ILE A 33 12.49 -15.41 -10.97
C ILE A 33 10.97 -15.53 -10.83
N THR A 34 10.43 -16.73 -10.98
CA THR A 34 8.98 -16.99 -10.91
C THR A 34 8.43 -16.70 -9.51
N SER A 35 9.14 -17.14 -8.47
CA SER A 35 8.78 -16.90 -7.07
C SER A 35 8.74 -15.41 -6.75
N ARG A 36 9.74 -14.66 -7.19
CA ARG A 36 9.79 -13.20 -7.03
C ARG A 36 8.68 -12.49 -7.81
N TYR A 37 8.40 -12.94 -9.03
CA TYR A 37 7.38 -12.32 -9.88
C TYR A 37 5.98 -12.45 -9.28
N ILE A 38 5.60 -13.67 -8.86
CA ILE A 38 4.29 -13.97 -8.28
C ILE A 38 4.18 -13.44 -6.84
N GLY A 39 5.29 -13.40 -6.09
CA GLY A 39 5.35 -12.95 -4.70
C GLY A 39 5.25 -11.43 -4.51
N THR A 40 5.22 -10.64 -5.58
CA THR A 40 5.07 -9.17 -5.49
C THR A 40 3.78 -8.81 -4.77
N HIS A 41 3.79 -7.83 -3.86
CA HIS A 41 2.62 -7.45 -3.07
C HIS A 41 1.53 -6.65 -3.83
N CYS A 42 1.39 -6.84 -5.15
CA CYS A 42 0.37 -6.18 -5.97
C CYS A 42 -1.01 -6.86 -5.83
N PRO A 43 -2.14 -6.13 -5.85
CA PRO A 43 -3.47 -6.75 -5.88
C PRO A 43 -3.74 -7.65 -7.09
N ARG A 44 -2.92 -7.57 -8.15
CA ARG A 44 -2.95 -8.50 -9.30
C ARG A 44 -2.39 -9.89 -8.97
N SER A 45 -1.67 -10.02 -7.87
CA SER A 45 -1.02 -11.24 -7.40
C SER A 45 -1.73 -11.70 -6.15
N LEU A 46 -2.39 -12.85 -6.24
CA LEU A 46 -3.08 -13.45 -5.13
C LEU A 46 -2.15 -14.46 -4.46
N LYS A 47 -1.99 -14.35 -3.14
CA LYS A 47 -1.42 -15.42 -2.32
C LYS A 47 -2.57 -16.04 -1.52
N PRO A 48 -3.29 -17.03 -2.09
CA PRO A 48 -4.47 -17.57 -1.46
C PRO A 48 -4.11 -18.22 -0.13
N GLN A 49 -4.89 -17.93 0.90
CA GLN A 49 -4.81 -18.57 2.20
C GLN A 49 -6.19 -19.11 2.57
N THR A 50 -6.23 -20.27 3.22
CA THR A 50 -7.42 -20.80 3.88
C THR A 50 -7.27 -20.55 5.37
N GLY A 51 -8.17 -19.80 5.98
CA GLY A 51 -8.05 -19.43 7.39
C GLY A 51 -9.15 -18.47 7.84
N LEU A 52 -8.98 -17.94 9.05
CA LEU A 52 -9.84 -16.86 9.55
C LEU A 52 -9.53 -15.55 8.81
N ARG A 53 -10.48 -14.60 8.88
CA ARG A 53 -10.36 -13.28 8.24
C ARG A 53 -9.09 -12.54 8.68
N GLU A 54 -8.73 -12.58 9.97
CA GLU A 54 -7.52 -11.91 10.46
C GLU A 54 -6.23 -12.53 9.88
N GLU A 55 -6.22 -13.85 9.67
CA GLU A 55 -5.07 -14.56 9.09
C GLU A 55 -4.89 -14.22 7.61
N ASP A 56 -6.00 -14.11 6.88
CA ASP A 56 -6.01 -13.69 5.47
C ASP A 56 -5.48 -12.25 5.32
N LEU A 57 -5.98 -11.32 6.14
CA LEU A 57 -5.51 -9.93 6.17
C LEU A 57 -4.01 -9.83 6.53
N GLU A 58 -3.55 -10.57 7.53
CA GLU A 58 -2.12 -10.57 7.90
C GLU A 58 -1.25 -11.21 6.81
N ASN A 59 -1.71 -12.26 6.13
CA ASN A 59 -1.00 -12.81 4.97
C ASN A 59 -0.90 -11.80 3.82
N ARG A 60 -1.97 -11.04 3.55
CA ARG A 60 -2.00 -10.09 2.44
C ARG A 60 -1.22 -8.80 2.73
N PHE A 61 -1.33 -8.28 3.95
CA PHE A 61 -0.87 -6.93 4.32
C PHE A 61 0.18 -6.88 5.43
N GLY A 62 0.53 -8.02 6.04
CA GLY A 62 1.48 -8.13 7.16
C GLY A 62 2.82 -7.43 6.96
N TYR A 63 3.29 -7.38 5.72
CA TYR A 63 4.53 -6.69 5.37
C TYR A 63 4.46 -5.17 5.65
N MET A 64 3.29 -4.54 5.52
CA MET A 64 3.14 -3.10 5.78
C MET A 64 3.35 -2.75 7.26
N ARG A 65 3.07 -3.67 8.19
CA ARG A 65 3.40 -3.47 9.61
C ARG A 65 4.90 -3.22 9.80
N LYS A 66 5.74 -3.89 9.02
CA LYS A 66 7.20 -3.69 9.04
C LYS A 66 7.56 -2.30 8.54
N PHE A 67 6.96 -1.83 7.46
CA PHE A 67 7.20 -0.48 6.93
C PHE A 67 6.78 0.61 7.91
N VAL A 68 5.58 0.50 8.46
CA VAL A 68 5.05 1.47 9.41
C VAL A 68 5.94 1.56 10.65
N SER A 69 6.27 0.42 11.26
CA SER A 69 7.09 0.41 12.48
C SER A 69 8.51 0.89 12.24
N ARG A 70 9.10 0.49 11.11
CA ARG A 70 10.47 0.83 10.73
C ARG A 70 10.60 2.33 10.45
N TRP A 71 9.69 2.92 9.69
CA TRP A 71 9.73 4.36 9.32
C TRP A 71 8.89 5.28 10.18
N ARG A 72 8.23 4.74 11.22
CA ARG A 72 7.40 5.49 12.17
C ARG A 72 6.36 6.36 11.45
N ALA A 73 5.65 5.75 10.50
CA ALA A 73 4.61 6.46 9.74
C ALA A 73 3.42 6.79 10.65
N ASP A 74 2.99 8.05 10.65
CA ASP A 74 1.87 8.54 11.47
C ASP A 74 0.50 8.32 10.80
N GLY A 75 0.49 8.08 9.49
CA GLY A 75 -0.72 7.82 8.70
C GLY A 75 -0.39 7.31 7.30
N VAL A 76 -1.41 6.80 6.61
CA VAL A 76 -1.28 6.23 5.27
C VAL A 76 -2.19 6.96 4.29
N ILE A 77 -1.65 7.36 3.14
CA ILE A 77 -2.45 7.78 1.99
C ILE A 77 -2.57 6.60 1.05
N PHE A 78 -3.77 6.02 0.95
CA PHE A 78 -4.05 5.00 -0.04
C PHE A 78 -4.46 5.67 -1.36
N TYR A 79 -3.47 5.84 -2.25
CA TYR A 79 -3.63 6.50 -3.53
C TYR A 79 -3.97 5.48 -4.63
N ILE A 80 -5.10 5.70 -5.29
CA ILE A 80 -5.66 4.84 -6.32
C ILE A 80 -5.76 5.65 -7.61
N VAL A 81 -5.23 5.11 -8.70
CA VAL A 81 -5.48 5.65 -10.03
C VAL A 81 -6.88 5.20 -10.44
N ARG A 82 -7.73 6.14 -10.90
CA ARG A 82 -9.09 5.81 -11.38
C ARG A 82 -9.05 4.63 -12.36
N TYR A 83 -10.03 3.74 -12.24
CA TYR A 83 -10.14 2.50 -13.03
C TYR A 83 -9.07 1.45 -12.74
N CYS A 84 -8.38 1.54 -11.61
CA CYS A 84 -7.58 0.44 -11.08
C CYS A 84 -8.44 -0.46 -10.20
N ASP A 85 -9.36 -1.22 -10.82
CA ASP A 85 -10.38 -2.02 -10.13
C ASP A 85 -9.76 -2.96 -9.08
N THR A 86 -8.61 -3.56 -9.39
CA THR A 86 -7.92 -4.47 -8.47
C THR A 86 -7.46 -3.78 -7.19
N CYS A 87 -7.03 -2.51 -7.26
CA CYS A 87 -6.65 -1.75 -6.08
C CYS A 87 -7.90 -1.24 -5.34
N GLU A 88 -8.93 -0.83 -6.07
CA GLU A 88 -10.17 -0.34 -5.47
C GLU A 88 -10.90 -1.43 -4.67
N LEU A 89 -10.98 -2.65 -5.23
CA LEU A 89 -11.54 -3.82 -4.55
C LEU A 89 -10.76 -4.20 -3.28
N GLU A 90 -9.45 -3.93 -3.25
CA GLU A 90 -8.59 -4.18 -2.10
C GLU A 90 -8.68 -3.11 -1.01
N GLY A 91 -9.18 -1.92 -1.35
CA GLY A 91 -9.21 -0.76 -0.46
C GLY A 91 -9.94 -0.96 0.88
N PRO A 92 -11.14 -1.55 0.91
CA PRO A 92 -11.84 -1.85 2.15
C PRO A 92 -11.01 -2.71 3.11
N ASP A 93 -10.38 -3.76 2.59
CA ASP A 93 -9.60 -4.74 3.36
C ASP A 93 -8.29 -4.12 3.88
N LEU A 94 -7.60 -3.37 3.02
CA LEU A 94 -6.41 -2.62 3.40
C LEU A 94 -6.71 -1.61 4.52
N ARG A 95 -7.81 -0.86 4.37
CA ARG A 95 -8.24 0.12 5.38
C ARG A 95 -8.59 -0.55 6.70
N GLU A 96 -9.28 -1.70 6.68
CA GLU A 96 -9.56 -2.50 7.86
C GLU A 96 -8.26 -2.92 8.57
N TYR A 97 -7.31 -3.48 7.82
CA TYR A 97 -6.03 -3.92 8.35
C TYR A 97 -5.24 -2.79 9.03
N LEU A 98 -5.10 -1.64 8.35
CA LEU A 98 -4.36 -0.49 8.87
C LEU A 98 -5.06 0.17 10.07
N ASN A 99 -6.40 0.25 10.07
CA ASN A 99 -7.15 0.72 11.22
C ASN A 99 -6.97 -0.19 12.44
N ASN A 100 -6.88 -1.51 12.26
CA ASN A 100 -6.56 -2.45 13.34
C ASN A 100 -5.15 -2.24 13.90
N LEU A 101 -4.22 -1.71 13.09
CA LEU A 101 -2.90 -1.25 13.53
C LEU A 101 -2.90 0.17 14.13
N LYS A 102 -4.08 0.79 14.27
CA LYS A 102 -4.28 2.17 14.73
C LYS A 102 -3.61 3.22 13.84
N LEU A 103 -3.51 2.92 12.53
CA LEU A 103 -3.01 3.86 11.53
C LEU A 103 -4.18 4.51 10.80
N PRO A 104 -4.32 5.84 10.87
CA PRO A 104 -5.28 6.56 10.07
C PRO A 104 -4.99 6.39 8.57
N VAL A 105 -6.05 6.19 7.78
CA VAL A 105 -5.94 6.01 6.32
C VAL A 105 -6.79 7.02 5.58
N LEU A 106 -6.18 7.76 4.66
CA LEU A 106 -6.86 8.61 3.68
C LEU A 106 -6.86 7.91 2.31
N MET A 107 -8.04 7.54 1.82
CA MET A 107 -8.18 6.99 0.47
C MET A 107 -8.37 8.12 -0.55
N ILE A 108 -7.53 8.18 -1.57
CA ILE A 108 -7.58 9.15 -2.67
C ILE A 108 -7.71 8.39 -3.98
N GLU A 109 -8.65 8.83 -4.81
CA GLU A 109 -8.77 8.37 -6.19
C GLU A 109 -8.45 9.56 -7.11
N ASP A 110 -7.59 9.37 -8.10
CA ASP A 110 -7.15 10.44 -9.01
C ASP A 110 -6.98 9.95 -10.46
N ASP A 111 -7.21 10.83 -11.44
CA ASP A 111 -7.06 10.57 -12.89
C ASP A 111 -5.89 11.30 -13.54
N TYR A 112 -4.92 11.75 -12.75
CA TYR A 112 -3.79 12.58 -13.20
C TYR A 112 -4.19 13.97 -13.70
N SER A 113 -5.45 14.38 -13.58
CA SER A 113 -5.86 15.72 -13.96
C SER A 113 -5.32 16.75 -12.99
N THR A 114 -4.70 17.81 -13.50
CA THR A 114 -4.27 18.93 -12.66
C THR A 114 -5.43 19.73 -12.08
N SER A 115 -6.65 19.53 -12.57
CA SER A 115 -7.85 20.22 -12.05
C SER A 115 -8.23 19.78 -10.64
N THR A 116 -7.81 18.59 -10.19
CA THR A 116 -8.16 18.03 -8.87
C THR A 116 -7.21 18.47 -7.76
N ILE A 117 -6.07 19.08 -8.09
CA ILE A 117 -4.99 19.42 -7.14
C ILE A 117 -5.50 20.24 -5.95
N GLY A 118 -6.37 21.22 -6.18
CA GLY A 118 -6.94 22.04 -5.11
C GLY A 118 -7.77 21.22 -4.12
N GLN A 119 -8.60 20.30 -4.63
CA GLN A 119 -9.40 19.40 -3.80
C GLN A 119 -8.51 18.42 -3.02
N LEU A 120 -7.49 17.85 -3.68
CA LEU A 120 -6.53 16.95 -3.05
C LEU A 120 -5.78 17.65 -1.90
N ARG A 121 -5.34 18.89 -2.13
CA ARG A 121 -4.68 19.70 -1.08
C ARG A 121 -5.56 19.85 0.15
N THR A 122 -6.82 20.25 0.00
CA THR A 122 -7.75 20.40 1.13
C THR A 122 -7.97 19.09 1.89
N ARG A 123 -8.14 17.97 1.17
CA ARG A 123 -8.33 16.65 1.79
C ARG A 123 -7.10 16.18 2.56
N ILE A 124 -5.91 16.41 2.01
CA ILE A 124 -4.64 16.08 2.68
C ILE A 124 -4.45 16.96 3.91
N GLN A 125 -4.70 18.28 3.83
CA GLN A 125 -4.64 19.18 4.98
C GLN A 125 -5.55 18.73 6.12
N ALA A 126 -6.82 18.45 5.83
CA ALA A 126 -7.77 17.95 6.83
C ALA A 126 -7.34 16.61 7.44
N PHE A 127 -6.71 15.73 6.66
CA PHE A 127 -6.16 14.48 7.17
C PHE A 127 -4.95 14.71 8.09
N LEU A 128 -4.06 15.63 7.74
CA LEU A 128 -2.90 15.99 8.56
C LEU A 128 -3.34 16.64 9.88
N GLU A 129 -4.37 17.49 9.86
CA GLU A 129 -4.97 18.09 11.07
C GLU A 129 -5.64 17.06 12.00
N MET A 130 -6.04 15.90 11.47
CA MET A 130 -6.66 14.82 12.26
C MET A 130 -5.61 13.94 12.95
N ILE A 131 -4.41 13.81 12.39
CA ILE A 131 -3.35 12.93 12.92
C ILE A 131 -2.33 13.67 13.82
N GLY A 132 -2.30 15.01 13.77
CA GLY A 132 -1.50 15.88 14.64
C GLY A 132 -2.32 16.49 15.77
#